data_AF-A0A9C9GCD3-F1
#
_entry.id   AF-A0A9C9GCD3-F1
#
_cell.length_a   1.000
_cell.length_b   1.000
_cell.length_c   1.000
_cell.angle_alpha   90.00
_cell.angle_beta   90.00
_cell.angle_gamma   90.00
#
_symmetry.space_group_name_H-M   'P 1'
#
loop_
_entity.id
_entity.type
_entity.pdbx_description
1 polymer ?
#
loop_
_entity_poly.entity_id
_entity_poly.type
_entity_poly.pdbx_seq_one_letter_code
_entity_poly.pdbx_strand_id
1 'polypeptide(L)'
;MEIFSQVFWIFLILTMLTPYLQQQMLRAARTRKMAELEQKRGSRVITLIHRQEAVNLLGIPLTRYINIEDSEQVLTAIRLTDKNVPIDLVLHTPGGLVLASEQIAEALLRHPGKVTVFVPHYAMSG
;
A
#
# COMPACT_ATOMS: atom_id res chain seq x y z
N MET A 1 40.76 -12.57 19.58
CA MET A 1 40.15 -13.27 18.43
C MET A 1 38.65 -13.52 18.64
N GLU A 2 38.21 -14.04 19.79
CA GLU A 2 36.80 -14.36 20.04
C GLU A 2 35.85 -13.14 20.06
N ILE A 3 36.24 -12.04 20.72
CA ILE A 3 35.41 -10.81 20.80
C ILE A 3 35.14 -10.23 19.41
N PHE A 4 36.15 -10.23 18.53
CA PHE A 4 35.98 -9.75 17.15
C PHE A 4 34.99 -10.61 16.36
N SER A 5 35.03 -11.94 16.55
CA SER A 5 34.06 -12.85 15.94
C SER A 5 32.65 -12.61 16.48
N GLN A 6 32.48 -12.42 17.79
CA GLN A 6 31.18 -12.13 18.40
C GLN A 6 30.58 -10.82 17.90
N VAL A 7 31.37 -9.74 17.85
CA VAL A 7 30.93 -8.44 17.33
C VAL A 7 30.55 -8.54 15.85
N PHE A 8 31.33 -9.28 15.05
CA PHE A 8 31.01 -9.52 13.65
C PHE A 8 29.66 -10.23 13.47
N TRP A 9 29.38 -11.29 14.23
CA TRP A 9 28.12 -12.01 14.16
C TRP A 9 26.93 -11.16 14.63
N ILE A 10 27.09 -10.38 15.70
CA ILE A 10 26.05 -9.45 16.18
C ILE A 10 25.75 -8.41 15.10
N PHE A 11 26.78 -7.80 14.50
CA PHE A 11 26.62 -6.85 13.41
C PHE A 11 25.90 -7.49 12.21
N LEU A 12 26.27 -8.71 11.84
CA LEU A 12 25.63 -9.45 10.74
C LEU A 12 24.14 -9.69 11.01
N ILE A 13 23.78 -10.08 12.24
CA ILE A 13 22.38 -10.30 12.63
C ILE A 13 21.59 -8.98 12.58
N LEU A 14 22.14 -7.90 13.13
CA LEU A 14 21.48 -6.58 13.14
C LEU A 14 21.26 -6.04 11.72
N THR A 15 22.27 -6.16 10.86
CA THR A 15 22.17 -5.73 9.47
C THR A 15 21.12 -6.54 8.70
N MET A 16 21.05 -7.85 8.90
CA MET A 16 20.04 -8.69 8.27
C MET A 16 18.61 -8.40 8.76
N LEU A 17 18.44 -7.96 10.02
CA LEU A 17 17.12 -7.63 10.57
C LEU A 17 16.61 -6.23 10.15
N THR A 18 17.52 -5.32 9.85
CA THR A 18 17.22 -3.93 9.47
C THR A 18 16.16 -3.78 8.35
N PRO A 19 16.26 -4.46 7.18
CA PRO A 19 15.29 -4.28 6.09
C PRO A 19 13.86 -4.67 6.50
N TYR A 20 13.71 -5.70 7.35
CA TYR A 20 12.40 -6.10 7.86
C TYR A 20 11.77 -5.02 8.75
N LEU A 21 12.54 -4.46 9.69
CA LEU A 21 12.08 -3.39 10.57
C LEU A 21 11.67 -2.14 9.77
N GLN A 22 12.48 -1.75 8.78
CA GLN A 22 12.17 -0.63 7.90
C GLN A 22 10.84 -0.84 7.16
N GLN A 23 10.59 -2.05 6.64
CA GLN A 23 9.34 -2.37 5.96
C GLN A 23 8.13 -2.25 6.90
N GLN A 24 8.25 -2.74 8.14
CA GLN A 24 7.18 -2.62 9.15
C GLN A 24 6.90 -1.16 9.51
N MET A 25 7.95 -0.37 9.73
CA MET A 25 7.82 1.07 10.01
C MET A 25 7.14 1.82 8.85
N LEU A 26 7.49 1.50 7.61
CA LEU A 26 6.86 2.10 6.42
C LEU A 26 5.37 1.73 6.32
N ARG A 27 5.00 0.48 6.59
CA ARG A 27 3.59 0.04 6.59
C ARG A 27 2.79 0.79 7.67
N ALA A 28 3.32 0.85 8.89
CA ALA A 28 2.68 1.58 9.99
C ALA A 28 2.51 3.08 9.68
N ALA A 29 3.53 3.70 9.08
CA ALA A 29 3.46 5.10 8.67
C ALA A 29 2.39 5.34 7.59
N ARG A 30 2.25 4.45 6.61
CA ARG A 30 1.19 4.50 5.59
C ARG A 30 -0.20 4.37 6.21
N THR A 31 -0.41 3.37 7.08
CA THR A 31 -1.69 3.18 7.78
C THR A 31 -2.07 4.41 8.61
N ARG A 32 -1.11 4.98 9.33
CA ARG A 32 -1.34 6.21 10.11
C ARG A 32 -1.75 7.38 9.22
N LYS A 33 -1.11 7.54 8.05
CA LYS A 33 -1.44 8.61 7.10
C LYS A 33 -2.80 8.40 6.43
N MET A 34 -3.18 7.17 6.15
CA MET A 34 -4.54 6.86 5.66
C MET A 34 -5.57 7.23 6.72
N ALA A 35 -5.38 6.82 7.97
CA ALA A 35 -6.31 7.15 9.06
C ALA A 35 -6.44 8.67 9.29
N GLU A 36 -5.34 9.42 9.20
CA GLU A 36 -5.35 10.89 9.27
C GLU A 36 -6.17 11.51 8.13
N LEU A 37 -6.05 10.97 6.92
CA LEU A 37 -6.82 11.43 5.76
C LEU A 37 -8.31 11.08 5.88
N GLU A 38 -8.63 9.87 6.32
CA GLU A 38 -10.00 9.41 6.62
C GLU A 38 -10.67 10.33 7.63
N GLN A 39 -9.99 10.64 8.74
CA GLN A 39 -10.51 11.54 9.75
C GLN A 39 -10.73 12.96 9.21
N LYS A 40 -9.79 13.48 8.43
CA LYS A 40 -9.88 14.83 7.86
C LYS A 40 -11.02 14.97 6.85
N ARG A 41 -11.33 13.91 6.11
CA ARG A 41 -12.33 13.93 5.04
C ARG A 41 -13.69 13.36 5.44
N GLY A 42 -13.76 12.65 6.57
CA GLY A 42 -14.98 11.96 7.00
C GLY A 42 -15.37 10.84 6.02
N SER A 43 -14.38 10.15 5.46
CA SER A 43 -14.55 9.17 4.40
C SER A 43 -13.71 7.92 4.69
N ARG A 44 -14.02 6.83 4.00
CA ARG A 44 -13.13 5.66 3.89
C ARG A 44 -12.08 5.93 2.83
N VAL A 45 -10.80 5.81 3.18
CA VAL A 45 -9.70 5.92 2.21
C VAL A 45 -9.30 4.52 1.79
N ILE A 46 -9.34 4.28 0.49
CA ILE A 46 -8.92 3.03 -0.14
C ILE A 46 -7.81 3.36 -1.11
N THR A 47 -6.73 2.59 -1.12
CA THR A 47 -5.64 2.73 -2.07
C THR A 47 -5.72 1.61 -3.11
N LEU A 48 -5.43 1.95 -4.37
CA LEU A 48 -5.08 1.01 -5.43
C LEU A 48 -3.82 1.52 -6.14
N ILE A 49 -2.67 1.18 -5.57
CA ILE A 49 -1.33 1.65 -5.94
C ILE A 49 -0.51 0.46 -6.41
N HIS A 50 -0.18 0.47 -7.68
CA HIS A 50 0.78 -0.43 -8.30
C HIS A 50 2.14 0.28 -8.34
N ARG A 51 3.08 -0.14 -7.48
CA ARG A 51 4.42 0.47 -7.44
C ARG A 51 5.52 -0.56 -7.32
N GLN A 52 6.69 -0.21 -7.84
CA GLN A 52 7.92 -0.96 -7.57
C GLN A 52 8.51 -0.51 -6.23
N GLU A 53 8.53 -1.40 -5.24
CA GLU A 53 9.20 -1.16 -3.97
C GLU A 53 10.60 -1.79 -3.99
N ALA A 54 11.60 -1.03 -3.52
CA ALA A 54 12.96 -1.52 -3.38
C ALA A 54 13.21 -1.94 -1.92
N VAL A 55 13.83 -3.10 -1.73
CA VAL A 55 14.41 -3.49 -0.44
C VAL A 55 15.88 -3.08 -0.47
N ASN A 56 16.26 -2.19 0.44
CA ASN A 56 17.63 -1.72 0.56
C ASN A 56 18.30 -2.33 1.79
N LEU A 57 19.56 -2.72 1.66
CA LEU A 57 20.43 -3.09 2.77
C LEU A 57 21.61 -2.13 2.79
N LEU A 58 21.80 -1.43 3.92
CA LEU A 58 22.89 -0.44 4.08
C LEU A 58 22.93 0.64 2.98
N GLY A 59 21.78 0.99 2.40
CA GLY A 59 21.67 1.98 1.32
C GLY A 59 21.85 1.42 -0.09
N ILE A 60 22.15 0.13 -0.24
CA ILE A 60 22.30 -0.53 -1.54
C ILE A 60 20.99 -1.26 -1.87
N PRO A 61 20.39 -1.04 -3.06
CA PRO A 61 19.17 -1.76 -3.47
C PRO A 61 19.48 -3.23 -3.75
N LEU A 62 18.87 -4.13 -2.97
CA LEU A 62 19.03 -5.58 -3.14
C LEU A 62 18.07 -6.11 -4.20
N THR A 63 16.79 -5.79 -4.06
CA THR A 63 15.73 -6.28 -4.95
C THR A 63 14.68 -5.19 -5.17
N ARG A 64 14.05 -5.22 -6.34
CA ARG A 64 12.85 -4.44 -6.65
C ARG A 64 11.73 -5.43 -6.92
N TYR A 65 10.60 -5.25 -6.26
CA TYR A 65 9.41 -6.06 -6.49
C TYR A 65 8.24 -5.15 -6.81
N ILE A 66 7.35 -5.62 -7.68
CA ILE A 66 6.07 -4.95 -7.93
C ILE A 66 5.17 -5.29 -6.75
N ASN A 67 4.79 -4.26 -5.99
CA ASN A 67 3.75 -4.36 -4.98
C ASN A 67 2.44 -3.93 -5.63
N ILE A 68 1.47 -4.84 -5.68
CA ILE A 68 0.11 -4.60 -6.16
C ILE A 68 -0.79 -4.76 -4.95
N GLU A 69 -1.55 -3.71 -4.63
CA GLU A 69 -2.65 -3.87 -3.67
C GLU A 69 -3.67 -4.84 -4.26
N ASP A 70 -3.98 -5.89 -3.49
CA ASP A 70 -4.81 -6.99 -3.93
C ASP A 70 -6.23 -6.49 -4.28
N SER A 71 -6.69 -6.82 -5.48
CA SER A 71 -8.00 -6.38 -5.96
C SER A 71 -9.14 -6.90 -5.07
N GLU A 72 -8.98 -8.07 -4.47
CA GLU A 72 -9.92 -8.62 -3.49
C GLU A 72 -9.98 -7.80 -2.20
N GLN A 73 -8.84 -7.26 -1.75
CA GLN A 73 -8.81 -6.37 -0.59
C GLN A 73 -9.49 -5.04 -0.88
N VAL A 74 -9.33 -4.50 -2.09
CA VAL A 74 -10.04 -3.29 -2.53
C VAL A 74 -11.55 -3.53 -2.58
N LEU A 75 -11.99 -4.61 -3.21
CA LEU A 75 -13.40 -5.01 -3.27
C LEU A 75 -14.00 -5.22 -1.88
N THR A 76 -13.25 -5.89 -0.99
CA THR A 76 -13.65 -6.12 0.39
C THR A 76 -13.77 -4.80 1.15
N ALA A 77 -12.83 -3.87 0.99
CA ALA A 77 -12.88 -2.56 1.63
C ALA A 77 -14.10 -1.75 1.17
N ILE A 78 -14.46 -1.78 -0.12
CA ILE A 78 -15.66 -1.13 -0.63
C ILE A 78 -16.91 -1.76 0.02
N ARG A 79 -17.03 -3.10 0.02
CA ARG A 79 -18.19 -3.82 0.57
C ARG A 79 -18.38 -3.65 2.07
N LEU A 80 -17.28 -3.53 2.83
CA LEU A 80 -17.31 -3.33 4.28
C LEU A 80 -17.53 -1.86 4.68
N THR A 81 -17.45 -0.92 3.72
CA THR A 81 -17.72 0.49 4.00
C THR A 81 -19.21 0.71 4.17
N ASP A 82 -19.60 1.41 5.23
CA ASP A 82 -21.00 1.75 5.48
C ASP A 82 -21.57 2.60 4.32
N LYS A 83 -22.82 2.34 3.95
CA LYS A 83 -23.53 2.99 2.84
C LYS A 83 -23.51 4.52 2.93
N ASN A 84 -23.53 5.08 4.13
CA ASN A 84 -23.57 6.52 4.35
C ASN A 84 -22.17 7.17 4.39
N VAL A 85 -21.10 6.37 4.40
CA VAL A 85 -19.72 6.86 4.47
C VAL A 85 -19.18 7.05 3.04
N PRO A 86 -18.73 8.27 2.66
CA PRO A 86 -18.07 8.49 1.38
C PRO A 86 -16.82 7.63 1.21
N ILE A 87 -16.48 7.28 -0.02
CA ILE A 87 -15.24 6.57 -0.37
C ILE A 87 -14.30 7.54 -1.09
N ASP A 88 -13.06 7.60 -0.64
CA ASP A 88 -11.95 8.25 -1.32
C ASP A 88 -10.96 7.19 -1.82
N LEU A 89 -10.95 6.94 -3.13
CA LEU A 89 -10.03 6.00 -3.77
C LEU A 89 -8.78 6.73 -4.25
N VAL A 90 -7.61 6.33 -3.78
CA VAL A 90 -6.31 6.80 -4.31
C VAL A 90 -5.81 5.80 -5.33
N LEU A 91 -5.84 6.19 -6.61
CA LEU A 91 -5.57 5.33 -7.75
C LEU A 91 -4.23 5.69 -8.41
N HIS A 92 -3.33 4.70 -8.48
CA HIS A 92 -2.09 4.80 -9.21
C HIS A 92 -1.74 3.46 -9.83
N THR A 93 -2.07 3.26 -11.11
CA THR A 93 -1.90 1.96 -11.78
C THR A 93 -1.48 2.11 -13.23
N PRO A 94 -0.53 1.29 -13.74
CA PRO A 94 -0.14 1.28 -15.15
C PRO A 94 -1.10 0.42 -16.00
N GLY A 95 -2.05 -0.26 -15.36
CA GLY A 95 -3.07 -1.09 -15.98
C GLY A 95 -2.75 -2.58 -15.97
N GLY A 96 -3.48 -3.34 -16.78
CA GLY A 96 -3.24 -4.78 -16.98
C GLY A 96 -4.12 -5.73 -16.15
N LEU A 97 -5.12 -5.22 -15.43
CA LEU A 97 -6.04 -6.01 -14.59
C LEU A 97 -7.52 -5.74 -14.95
N VAL A 98 -7.88 -5.89 -16.23
CA VAL A 98 -9.20 -5.46 -16.79
C VAL A 98 -10.39 -5.96 -15.97
N LEU A 99 -10.46 -7.27 -15.66
CA LEU A 99 -11.59 -7.84 -14.92
C LEU A 99 -11.71 -7.28 -13.49
N ALA A 100 -10.58 -7.12 -12.80
CA ALA A 100 -10.57 -6.58 -11.45
C ALA A 100 -10.94 -5.08 -11.44
N SER A 101 -10.47 -4.32 -12.44
CA SER A 101 -10.85 -2.92 -12.63
C SER A 101 -12.35 -2.78 -12.83
N GLU A 102 -12.97 -3.62 -13.67
CA GLU A 102 -14.42 -3.64 -13.90
C GLU A 102 -15.19 -3.96 -12.61
N GLN A 103 -14.76 -4.97 -11.86
CA GLN A 103 -15.40 -5.32 -10.59
C GLN A 103 -15.30 -4.20 -9.55
N ILE A 104 -14.15 -3.53 -9.46
CA ILE A 104 -13.93 -2.40 -8.56
C ILE A 104 -14.82 -1.22 -8.99
N ALA A 105 -14.85 -0.91 -10.29
CA ALA A 105 -15.70 0.15 -10.83
C ALA A 105 -17.18 -0.11 -10.54
N GLU A 106 -17.66 -1.34 -10.76
CA GLU A 106 -19.03 -1.75 -10.48
C GLU A 106 -19.35 -1.69 -8.98
N ALA A 107 -18.41 -2.10 -8.12
CA ALA A 107 -18.59 -2.00 -6.67
C ALA A 107 -18.67 -0.54 -6.20
N LEU A 108 -17.85 0.35 -6.75
CA LEU A 108 -17.90 1.78 -6.47
C LEU A 108 -19.18 2.42 -7.00
N LEU A 109 -19.63 2.06 -8.20
CA LEU A 109 -20.87 2.56 -8.79
C LEU A 109 -22.10 2.19 -7.94
N ARG A 110 -22.09 1.01 -7.33
CA ARG A 110 -23.17 0.55 -6.42
C ARG A 110 -23.11 1.16 -5.02
N HIS A 111 -22.00 1.81 -4.66
CA HIS A 111 -21.89 2.45 -3.36
C HIS A 111 -22.74 3.72 -3.32
N PRO A 112 -23.73 3.85 -2.41
CA PRO A 112 -24.62 5.00 -2.42
C PRO A 112 -23.96 6.28 -1.88
N GLY A 113 -22.89 6.15 -1.09
CA GLY A 113 -22.10 7.28 -0.61
C GLY A 113 -21.28 7.92 -1.73
N LYS A 114 -20.91 9.20 -1.54
CA LYS A 114 -20.07 9.91 -2.51
C LYS A 114 -18.75 9.18 -2.72
N VAL A 115 -18.39 8.93 -3.98
CA VAL A 115 -17.08 8.40 -4.37
C VAL A 115 -16.23 9.54 -4.93
N THR A 116 -14.99 9.70 -4.43
CA THR A 116 -13.99 10.60 -4.99
C THR A 116 -12.76 9.79 -5.38
N VAL A 117 -12.22 10.02 -6.57
CA VAL A 117 -10.98 9.35 -7.03
C VAL A 117 -9.84 10.37 -7.09
N PHE A 118 -8.71 10.04 -6.46
CA PHE A 118 -7.45 10.78 -6.53
C PHE A 118 -6.51 10.04 -7.46
N VAL A 119 -5.98 10.74 -8.47
CA VAL A 119 -4.95 10.20 -9.36
C VAL A 119 -3.67 11.02 -9.13
N PRO A 120 -2.73 10.57 -8.29
CA PRO A 120 -1.55 11.36 -7.94
C PRO A 120 -0.61 11.62 -9.11
N HIS A 121 -0.49 10.66 -10.04
CA HIS A 121 0.42 10.75 -11.18
C HIS A 121 -0.21 10.24 -12.47
N TYR A 122 -0.67 8.99 -12.47
CA TYR A 122 -1.34 8.37 -13.62
C TYR A 122 -2.27 7.25 -13.17
N ALA A 123 -3.28 7.00 -13.98
CA ALA A 123 -4.16 5.83 -13.95
C ALA A 123 -4.37 5.40 -15.40
N MET A 124 -3.72 4.31 -15.79
CA MET A 124 -3.69 3.83 -17.18
C MET A 124 -4.39 2.48 -17.26
N SER A 125 -5.17 2.30 -18.34
CA SER A 125 -5.82 1.04 -18.78
C SER A 125 -6.45 0.18 -17.69
N GLY A 126 -7.79 0.19 -17.62
CA GLY A 126 -8.60 -0.54 -16.64
C GLY A 126 -9.94 0.13 -16.50
#